data_AF-A0A226EA84-F1
#
_entry.id   AF-A0A226EA84-F1
#
_cell.length_a   1.000
_cell.length_b   1.000
_cell.length_c   1.000
_cell.angle_alpha   90.00
_cell.angle_beta   90.00
_cell.angle_gamma   90.00
#
_symmetry.space_group_name_H-M   'P 1'
#
loop_
_entity.id
_entity.type
_entity.pdbx_description
1 polymer ?
#
loop_
_entity_poly.entity_id
_entity_poly.type
_entity_poly.pdbx_seq_one_letter_code
_entity_poly.pdbx_strand_id
1 'polypeptide(L)'
;MAKNRKYERCEVEAAYQKMPTYNKKHKSINITDPEAFQQAIGFIYTEEQFNAYARYFGEHHDGMMTQDLMAASFGAVDDAEELMKIHILAVDKDKNGLIDESEFKSLLSTLLTHNPNFPRVDFDKFVEEADTNRDGVVSIDEAVAWFVNQAKEFEREI
;
A
#
# COMPACT_ATOMS: atom_id res chain seq x y z
N MET A 1 5.29 -23.29 -4.65
CA MET A 1 5.67 -21.93 -4.19
C MET A 1 4.85 -21.64 -2.96
N ALA A 2 5.47 -21.38 -1.81
CA ALA A 2 4.73 -21.01 -0.60
C ALA A 2 4.05 -19.66 -0.87
N LYS A 3 2.71 -19.63 -0.83
CA LYS A 3 1.94 -18.40 -0.90
C LYS A 3 1.79 -17.87 0.51
N ASN A 4 1.99 -16.57 0.71
CA ASN A 4 1.65 -15.93 1.97
C ASN A 4 0.15 -16.09 2.23
N ARG A 5 -0.22 -16.49 3.45
CA ARG A 5 -1.62 -16.56 3.89
C ARG A 5 -2.09 -15.17 4.35
N LYS A 6 -3.39 -14.95 4.51
CA LYS A 6 -3.89 -13.82 5.31
C LYS A 6 -3.33 -13.91 6.72
N TYR A 7 -2.86 -12.80 7.27
CA TYR A 7 -2.42 -12.70 8.65
C TYR A 7 -3.47 -11.97 9.47
N GLU A 8 -3.79 -12.53 10.63
CA GLU A 8 -4.67 -11.85 11.57
C GLU A 8 -3.95 -10.63 12.13
N ARG A 9 -4.73 -9.58 12.40
CA ARG A 9 -4.19 -8.34 12.96
C ARG A 9 -3.29 -8.60 14.16
N CYS A 10 -3.73 -9.45 15.09
CA CYS A 10 -2.98 -9.81 16.30
C CYS A 10 -1.60 -10.45 16.02
N GLU A 11 -1.44 -11.19 14.93
CA GLU A 11 -0.15 -11.76 14.52
C GLU A 11 0.82 -10.65 14.12
N VAL A 12 0.32 -9.66 13.36
CA VAL A 12 1.10 -8.49 12.97
C VAL A 12 1.46 -7.64 14.19
N GLU A 13 0.53 -7.41 15.12
CA GLU A 13 0.80 -6.67 16.35
C GLU A 13 1.87 -7.37 17.21
N ALA A 14 1.80 -8.70 17.32
CA ALA A 14 2.78 -9.49 18.06
C ALA A 14 4.16 -9.46 17.39
N ALA A 15 4.22 -9.49 16.05
CA ALA A 15 5.47 -9.36 15.32
C ALA A 15 6.11 -7.98 15.54
N TYR A 16 5.31 -6.92 15.48
CA TYR A 16 5.74 -5.56 15.78
C TYR A 16 6.34 -5.44 17.18
N GLN A 17 5.70 -6.01 18.20
CA GLN A 17 6.20 -5.97 19.57
C GLN A 17 7.53 -6.71 19.78
N LYS A 18 7.87 -7.67 18.91
CA LYS A 18 9.17 -8.37 18.94
C LYS A 18 10.29 -7.54 18.32
N MET A 19 9.97 -6.52 17.52
CA MET A 19 10.98 -5.70 16.85
C MET A 19 11.68 -4.77 17.84
N PRO A 20 13.02 -4.65 17.78
CA PRO A 20 13.78 -3.79 18.68
C PRO A 20 13.48 -2.30 18.48
N THR A 21 13.00 -1.92 17.29
CA THR A 21 12.67 -0.53 16.90
C THR A 21 11.21 -0.16 17.17
N TYR A 22 10.45 -1.00 17.89
CA TYR A 22 9.02 -0.78 18.12
C TYR A 22 8.73 0.41 19.03
N ASN A 23 8.02 1.38 18.45
CA ASN A 23 7.52 2.55 19.14
C ASN A 23 6.07 2.33 19.58
N LYS A 24 5.86 2.06 20.88
CA LYS A 24 4.53 1.87 21.48
C LYS A 24 3.59 3.08 21.33
N LYS A 25 4.13 4.30 21.29
CA LYS A 25 3.33 5.53 21.23
C LYS A 25 2.75 5.75 19.83
N HIS A 26 3.55 5.47 18.80
CA HIS A 26 3.17 5.66 17.40
C HIS A 26 2.72 4.36 16.73
N LYS A 27 2.77 3.23 17.47
CA LYS A 27 2.53 1.87 16.95
C LYS A 27 3.25 1.65 15.61
N SER A 28 4.52 2.00 15.57
CA SER A 28 5.33 1.94 14.36
C SER A 28 6.67 1.28 14.63
N ILE A 29 7.27 0.72 13.59
CA ILE A 29 8.63 0.18 13.60
C ILE A 29 9.43 0.87 12.49
N ASN A 30 10.72 1.01 12.71
CA ASN A 30 11.66 1.23 11.62
C ASN A 30 12.22 -0.15 11.24
N ILE A 31 11.85 -0.68 10.07
CA ILE A 31 12.38 -1.97 9.65
C ILE A 31 13.76 -1.75 9.05
N THR A 32 14.76 -1.75 9.92
CA THR A 32 16.18 -1.75 9.53
C THR A 32 16.70 -3.16 9.26
N ASP A 33 15.94 -4.19 9.66
CA ASP A 33 16.31 -5.60 9.54
C ASP A 33 15.12 -6.42 8.99
N PRO A 34 15.14 -6.79 7.70
CA PRO A 34 14.11 -7.63 7.12
C PRO A 34 14.08 -9.06 7.69
N GLU A 35 15.22 -9.64 8.06
CA GLU A 35 15.25 -11.02 8.56
C GLU A 35 14.53 -11.13 9.91
N ALA A 36 14.76 -10.16 10.79
CA ALA A 36 14.08 -10.08 12.08
C ALA A 36 12.55 -9.98 11.91
N PHE A 37 12.09 -9.15 10.98
CA PHE A 37 10.66 -9.00 10.71
C PHE A 37 10.06 -10.28 10.09
N GLN A 38 10.73 -10.86 9.09
CA GLN A 38 10.34 -12.12 8.48
C GLN A 38 10.25 -13.26 9.51
N GLN A 39 11.19 -13.39 10.44
CA GLN A 39 11.13 -14.41 11.49
C GLN A 39 10.01 -14.14 12.50
N ALA A 40 9.71 -12.87 12.77
CA ALA A 40 8.68 -12.48 13.71
C ALA A 40 7.26 -12.80 13.22
N ILE A 41 6.98 -12.52 11.94
CA ILE A 41 5.64 -12.67 11.32
C ILE A 41 5.51 -13.93 10.44
N GLY A 42 6.60 -14.47 9.94
CA GLY A 42 6.61 -15.59 9.00
C GLY A 42 6.28 -15.21 7.55
N PHE A 43 6.20 -13.91 7.23
CA PHE A 43 5.91 -13.43 5.87
C PHE A 43 7.10 -13.66 4.95
N ILE A 44 6.89 -14.33 3.82
CA ILE A 44 7.96 -14.59 2.85
C ILE A 44 7.95 -13.47 1.82
N TYR A 45 9.08 -12.79 1.67
CA TYR A 45 9.27 -11.73 0.67
C TYR A 45 10.69 -11.76 0.14
N THR A 46 10.92 -11.17 -1.03
CA THR A 46 12.26 -11.00 -1.59
C THR A 46 12.91 -9.73 -1.05
N GLU A 47 14.25 -9.69 -1.05
CA GLU A 47 15.01 -8.50 -0.66
C GLU A 47 14.65 -7.28 -1.54
N GLU A 48 14.37 -7.49 -2.82
CA GLU A 48 13.88 -6.44 -3.73
C GLU A 48 12.52 -5.89 -3.31
N GLN A 49 11.55 -6.76 -3.00
CA GLN A 49 10.23 -6.35 -2.51
C GLN A 49 10.38 -5.55 -1.22
N PHE A 50 11.20 -6.04 -0.28
CA PHE A 50 11.46 -5.36 0.97
C PHE A 50 12.07 -3.98 0.78
N ASN A 51 13.13 -3.86 -0.02
CA ASN A 51 13.81 -2.60 -0.26
C ASN A 51 12.90 -1.59 -0.96
N ALA A 52 12.05 -2.05 -1.87
CA ALA A 52 11.02 -1.24 -2.51
C ALA A 52 10.03 -0.67 -1.47
N TYR A 53 9.48 -1.53 -0.60
CA TYR A 53 8.58 -1.10 0.49
C TYR A 53 9.29 -0.18 1.49
N ALA A 54 10.51 -0.51 1.93
CA ALA A 54 11.27 0.27 2.90
C ALA A 54 11.58 1.68 2.37
N ARG A 55 11.97 1.81 1.09
CA ARG A 55 12.15 3.11 0.44
C ARG A 55 10.84 3.89 0.37
N TYR A 56 9.76 3.22 -0.03
CA TYR A 56 8.43 3.83 -0.13
C TYR A 56 7.97 4.41 1.22
N PHE A 57 8.02 3.61 2.29
CA PHE A 57 7.66 4.08 3.63
C PHE A 57 8.59 5.20 4.10
N GLY A 58 9.89 5.11 3.78
CA GLY A 58 10.90 6.15 3.99
C GLY A 58 10.52 7.51 3.38
N GLU A 59 10.05 7.51 2.13
CA GLU A 59 9.80 8.73 1.37
C GLU A 59 8.39 9.32 1.57
N HIS A 60 7.37 8.49 1.82
CA HIS A 60 5.97 8.95 1.76
C HIS A 60 5.20 8.88 3.10
N HIS A 61 5.67 8.05 4.04
CA HIS A 61 5.04 7.82 5.36
C HIS A 61 5.93 8.22 6.55
N ASP A 62 6.74 9.28 6.41
CA ASP A 62 7.71 9.73 7.43
C ASP A 62 8.68 8.60 7.91
N GLY A 63 8.92 7.59 7.06
CA GLY A 63 9.71 6.41 7.43
C GLY A 63 9.05 5.48 8.44
N MET A 64 7.75 5.67 8.74
CA MET A 64 7.04 4.88 9.74
C MET A 64 6.13 3.85 9.08
N MET A 65 6.51 2.58 9.18
CA MET A 65 5.58 1.48 8.96
C MET A 65 4.68 1.37 10.18
N THR A 66 3.44 1.84 10.04
CA THR A 66 2.46 1.74 11.12
C THR A 66 1.90 0.32 11.19
N GLN A 67 1.68 -0.13 12.41
CA GLN A 67 1.12 -1.44 12.72
C GLN A 67 -0.27 -1.62 12.10
N ASP A 68 -1.08 -0.55 12.08
CA ASP A 68 -2.40 -0.54 11.48
C ASP A 68 -2.35 -0.82 9.97
N LEU A 69 -1.47 -0.14 9.25
CA LEU A 69 -1.31 -0.32 7.81
C LEU A 69 -0.81 -1.73 7.47
N MET A 70 0.21 -2.22 8.17
CA MET A 70 0.72 -3.57 7.91
C MET A 70 -0.28 -4.65 8.31
N ALA A 71 -1.04 -4.46 9.39
CA ALA A 71 -2.09 -5.38 9.77
C ALA A 71 -3.16 -5.49 8.70
N ALA A 72 -3.57 -4.36 8.12
CA ALA A 72 -4.51 -4.34 7.01
C ALA A 72 -3.89 -5.02 5.77
N SER A 73 -2.70 -4.60 5.34
CA SER A 73 -2.04 -5.12 4.13
C SER A 73 -1.78 -6.63 4.19
N PHE A 74 -1.33 -7.15 5.34
CA PHE A 74 -1.14 -8.59 5.50
C PHE A 74 -2.45 -9.37 5.66
N GLY A 75 -3.50 -8.73 6.17
CA GLY A 75 -4.86 -9.29 6.19
C GLY A 75 -5.48 -9.40 4.79
N ALA A 76 -5.02 -8.56 3.85
CA ALA A 76 -5.49 -8.50 2.46
C ALA A 76 -4.46 -9.02 1.44
N VAL A 77 -3.41 -9.73 1.86
CA VAL A 77 -2.31 -10.11 0.95
C VAL A 77 -2.74 -10.99 -0.25
N ASP A 78 -3.82 -11.73 -0.12
CA ASP A 78 -4.42 -12.57 -1.16
C ASP A 78 -5.57 -11.88 -1.91
N ASP A 79 -5.89 -10.64 -1.55
CA ASP A 79 -6.95 -9.82 -2.14
C ASP A 79 -6.35 -8.51 -2.67
N ALA A 80 -6.07 -8.48 -3.97
CA ALA A 80 -5.46 -7.31 -4.60
C ALA A 80 -6.34 -6.05 -4.54
N GLU A 81 -7.68 -6.20 -4.54
CA GLU A 81 -8.59 -5.06 -4.49
C GLU A 81 -8.59 -4.43 -3.09
N GLU A 82 -8.69 -5.26 -2.04
CA GLU A 82 -8.57 -4.79 -0.66
C GLU A 82 -7.17 -4.24 -0.37
N LEU A 83 -6.11 -4.90 -0.85
CA LEU A 83 -4.75 -4.40 -0.72
C LEU A 83 -4.62 -3.01 -1.37
N MET A 84 -5.18 -2.80 -2.56
CA MET A 84 -5.18 -1.51 -3.23
C MET A 84 -5.91 -0.45 -2.40
N LYS A 85 -7.09 -0.79 -1.89
CA LYS A 85 -7.89 0.09 -1.03
C LYS A 85 -7.14 0.53 0.22
N ILE A 86 -6.40 -0.40 0.85
CA ILE A 86 -5.56 -0.11 2.01
C ILE A 86 -4.45 0.89 1.66
N HIS A 87 -3.80 0.75 0.50
CA HIS A 87 -2.76 1.69 0.07
C HIS A 87 -3.33 3.06 -0.27
N ILE A 88 -4.50 3.11 -0.90
CA ILE A 88 -5.20 4.37 -1.21
C ILE A 88 -5.61 5.09 0.09
N LEU A 89 -6.17 4.37 1.07
CA LEU A 89 -6.46 4.89 2.40
C LEU A 89 -5.21 5.34 3.16
N ALA A 90 -4.04 4.77 2.84
CA ALA A 90 -2.78 5.12 3.49
C ALA A 90 -2.22 6.44 2.95
N VAL A 91 -2.37 6.70 1.65
CA VAL A 91 -1.92 7.96 1.03
C VAL A 91 -2.90 9.11 1.29
N ASP A 92 -4.17 8.82 1.58
CA ASP A 92 -5.17 9.79 2.07
C ASP A 92 -4.74 10.34 3.45
N LYS A 93 -3.95 11.41 3.43
CA LYS A 93 -3.28 11.96 4.61
C LYS A 93 -4.25 12.78 5.45
N ASP A 94 -5.17 13.47 4.81
CA ASP A 94 -6.15 14.31 5.49
C ASP A 94 -7.39 13.51 5.93
N LYS A 95 -7.52 12.25 5.49
CA LYS A 95 -8.62 11.32 5.78
C LYS A 95 -9.95 11.89 5.36
N ASN A 96 -9.96 12.68 4.30
CA ASN A 96 -11.18 13.25 3.75
C ASN A 96 -11.96 12.23 2.89
N GLY A 97 -11.36 11.07 2.58
CA GLY A 97 -11.97 10.03 1.75
C GLY A 97 -11.96 10.33 0.24
N LEU A 98 -11.18 11.32 -0.17
CA LEU A 98 -10.97 11.81 -1.53
C LEU A 98 -9.48 11.73 -1.87
N ILE A 99 -9.15 11.74 -3.16
CA ILE A 99 -7.77 11.73 -3.64
C ILE A 99 -7.46 13.05 -4.31
N ASP A 100 -6.52 13.79 -3.71
CA ASP A 100 -5.99 15.01 -4.31
C ASP A 100 -4.79 14.75 -5.24
N GLU A 101 -4.32 15.80 -5.93
CA GLU A 101 -3.19 15.70 -6.88
C GLU A 101 -1.88 15.21 -6.21
N SER A 102 -1.64 15.62 -4.97
CA SER A 102 -0.44 15.23 -4.22
C SER A 102 -0.53 13.76 -3.80
N GLU A 103 -1.68 13.33 -3.31
CA GLU A 103 -1.96 11.96 -2.88
C GLU A 103 -1.92 11.01 -4.06
N PHE A 104 -2.51 11.41 -5.19
CA PHE A 104 -2.42 10.69 -6.45
C PHE A 104 -0.97 10.51 -6.91
N LYS A 105 -0.14 11.56 -6.86
CA LYS A 105 1.28 11.46 -7.23
C LYS A 105 2.03 10.50 -6.32
N SER A 106 1.77 10.54 -5.01
CA SER A 106 2.34 9.58 -4.06
C SER A 106 1.89 8.16 -4.37
N LEU A 107 0.60 7.95 -4.67
CA LEU A 107 0.07 6.65 -5.03
C LEU A 107 0.68 6.12 -6.34
N LEU A 108 0.73 6.94 -7.38
CA LEU A 108 1.29 6.57 -8.68
C LEU A 108 2.78 6.19 -8.55
N SER A 109 3.54 6.91 -7.73
CA SER A 109 4.92 6.55 -7.39
C SER A 109 5.02 5.19 -6.68
N THR A 110 4.06 4.89 -5.79
CA THR A 110 3.91 3.59 -5.13
C THR A 110 3.68 2.48 -6.14
N LEU A 111 2.73 2.69 -7.05
CA LEU A 111 2.35 1.71 -8.06
C LEU A 111 3.46 1.47 -9.06
N LEU A 112 4.17 2.51 -9.49
CA LEU A 112 5.35 2.39 -10.35
C LEU A 112 6.50 1.64 -9.65
N THR A 113 6.59 1.74 -8.32
CA THR A 113 7.57 0.98 -7.53
C THR A 113 7.20 -0.51 -7.48
N HIS A 114 5.90 -0.85 -7.41
CA HIS A 114 5.43 -2.24 -7.48
C HIS A 114 5.43 -2.82 -8.89
N ASN A 115 5.03 -2.01 -9.86
CA ASN A 115 4.91 -2.36 -11.25
C ASN A 115 5.47 -1.21 -12.11
N PRO A 116 6.74 -1.29 -12.54
CA PRO A 116 7.36 -0.23 -13.35
C PRO A 116 6.70 -0.02 -14.72
N ASN A 117 5.84 -0.96 -15.14
CA ASN A 117 5.06 -0.86 -16.38
C ASN A 117 3.68 -0.22 -16.18
N PHE A 118 3.32 0.20 -14.96
CA PHE A 118 2.04 0.87 -14.73
C PHE A 118 1.93 2.16 -15.57
N PRO A 119 0.77 2.43 -16.20
CA PRO A 119 0.62 3.60 -17.06
C PRO A 119 0.82 4.90 -16.28
N ARG A 120 1.70 5.76 -16.79
CA ARG A 120 1.91 7.11 -16.27
C ARG A 120 0.79 8.01 -16.80
N VAL A 121 -0.28 8.07 -16.04
CA VAL A 121 -1.41 8.97 -16.26
C VAL A 121 -1.22 10.27 -15.47
N ASP A 122 -1.64 11.38 -16.07
CA ASP A 122 -1.71 12.67 -15.39
C ASP A 122 -2.91 12.71 -14.44
N PHE A 123 -2.85 13.57 -13.42
CA PHE A 123 -3.95 13.72 -12.46
C PHE A 123 -5.26 14.11 -13.16
N ASP A 124 -5.23 15.04 -14.11
CA ASP A 124 -6.42 15.46 -14.84
C ASP A 124 -7.09 14.29 -15.58
N LYS A 125 -6.31 13.41 -16.19
CA LYS A 125 -6.82 12.20 -16.86
C LYS A 125 -7.34 11.18 -15.86
N PHE A 126 -6.63 11.00 -14.76
CA PHE A 126 -7.08 10.12 -13.68
C PHE A 126 -8.42 10.59 -13.13
N VAL A 127 -8.60 11.89 -12.86
CA VAL A 127 -9.88 12.44 -12.42
C VAL A 127 -10.94 12.24 -13.51
N GLU A 128 -10.65 12.59 -14.76
CA GLU A 128 -11.61 12.41 -15.87
C GLU A 128 -12.09 10.96 -16.03
N GLU A 129 -11.21 9.99 -15.82
CA GLU A 129 -11.53 8.57 -15.99
C GLU A 129 -12.09 7.91 -14.72
N ALA A 130 -11.65 8.32 -13.54
CA ALA A 130 -12.04 7.74 -12.25
C ALA A 130 -13.30 8.41 -11.66
N ASP A 131 -13.53 9.69 -11.94
CA ASP A 131 -14.72 10.45 -11.49
C ASP A 131 -15.98 9.99 -12.25
N THR A 132 -16.50 8.85 -11.81
CA THR A 132 -17.70 8.24 -12.41
C THR A 132 -18.96 9.04 -12.11
N ASN A 133 -18.99 9.70 -10.95
CA ASN A 133 -20.14 10.42 -10.46
C ASN A 133 -20.20 11.88 -10.99
N ARG A 134 -19.08 12.38 -11.54
CA ARG A 134 -18.86 13.71 -12.13
C ARG A 134 -19.01 14.87 -11.14
N ASP A 135 -18.60 14.67 -9.91
CA ASP A 135 -18.58 15.71 -8.87
C ASP A 135 -17.28 16.54 -8.90
N GLY A 136 -16.31 16.17 -9.74
CA GLY A 136 -15.03 16.83 -9.91
C GLY A 136 -13.99 16.43 -8.87
N VAL A 137 -14.26 15.44 -8.02
CA VAL A 137 -13.32 14.83 -7.09
C VAL A 137 -13.31 13.31 -7.28
N VAL A 138 -12.24 12.65 -6.83
CA VAL A 138 -12.16 11.18 -6.90
C VAL A 138 -12.24 10.63 -5.50
N SER A 139 -13.31 9.90 -5.20
CA SER A 139 -13.43 9.18 -3.93
C SER A 139 -12.50 7.97 -3.89
N ILE A 140 -12.21 7.46 -2.68
CA ILE A 140 -11.38 6.26 -2.52
C ILE A 140 -11.94 5.07 -3.30
N ASP A 141 -13.27 4.87 -3.28
CA ASP A 141 -13.89 3.75 -3.98
C ASP A 141 -13.76 3.89 -5.51
N GLU A 142 -13.86 5.10 -6.04
CA GLU A 142 -13.61 5.40 -7.45
C GLU A 142 -12.15 5.18 -7.85
N ALA A 143 -11.22 5.65 -7.02
CA ALA A 143 -9.79 5.41 -7.22
C ALA A 143 -9.50 3.90 -7.25
N VAL A 144 -9.97 3.14 -6.25
CA VAL A 144 -9.81 1.68 -6.20
C VAL A 144 -10.34 1.04 -7.47
N ALA A 145 -11.57 1.37 -7.88
CA ALA A 145 -12.19 0.81 -9.06
C ALA A 145 -11.36 1.09 -10.32
N TRP A 146 -10.86 2.33 -10.46
CA TRP A 146 -10.01 2.71 -11.58
C TRP A 146 -8.69 1.93 -11.59
N PHE A 147 -7.98 1.84 -10.46
CA PHE A 147 -6.70 1.10 -10.38
C PHE A 147 -6.87 -0.41 -10.63
N VAL A 148 -7.92 -1.00 -10.07
CA VAL A 148 -8.25 -2.41 -10.31
C VAL A 148 -8.57 -2.64 -11.78
N ASN A 149 -9.27 -1.71 -12.43
CA ASN A 149 -9.57 -1.79 -13.86
C ASN A 149 -8.30 -1.67 -14.71
N GLN A 150 -7.41 -0.72 -14.41
CA GLN A 150 -6.14 -0.56 -15.11
C GLN A 150 -5.24 -1.79 -14.97
N ALA A 151 -5.20 -2.40 -13.78
CA ALA A 151 -4.45 -3.64 -13.55
C ALA A 151 -5.01 -4.80 -14.40
N LYS A 152 -6.35 -4.93 -14.49
CA LYS A 152 -7.04 -5.95 -15.30
C LYS A 152 -6.84 -5.73 -16.81
N GLU A 153 -6.91 -4.49 -17.27
CA GLU A 153 -6.66 -4.15 -18.68
C GLU A 153 -5.20 -4.41 -19.04
N PHE A 154 -4.26 -4.10 -18.15
CA PHE A 154 -2.85 -4.44 -18.35
C PHE A 154 -2.63 -5.96 -18.46
N GLU A 155 -3.23 -6.79 -17.60
CA GLU A 155 -3.14 -8.25 -17.70
C GLU A 155 -3.74 -8.83 -18.99
N ARG A 156 -4.64 -8.10 -19.67
CA ARG A 156 -5.25 -8.51 -20.95
C ARG A 156 -4.38 -8.21 -22.17
N GLU A 157 -3.45 -7.27 -22.07
CA GLU A 157 -2.58 -6.86 -23.18
C GLU A 157 -1.25 -7.65 -23.25
N ILE A 158 -0.97 -8.52 -22.28
CA ILE A 158 0.20 -9.43 -22.24
C ILE A 158 -0.19 -10.82 -22.73
#